data_AF-A0AAJ7NF64-F1
#
_entry.id   AF-A0AAJ7NF64-F1
#
_cell.length_a   1.000
_cell.length_b   1.000
_cell.length_c   1.000
_cell.angle_alpha   90.00
_cell.angle_beta   90.00
_cell.angle_gamma   90.00
#
_symmetry.space_group_name_H-M   'P 1'
#
loop_
_entity.id
_entity.type
_entity.pdbx_description
1 polymer ?
#
loop_
_entity_poly.entity_id
_entity_poly.type
_entity_poly.pdbx_seq_one_letter_code
_entity_poly.pdbx_strand_id
1 'polypeptide(L)'
;MRLEIVSAADFLVHLLRLQTGQLSERQLEMFKSSLTEVLRHRYRDHWFPDRPNRGSGYRCIRINGKMDPVIAQAGANVGLLPTVLHSLFPSELTMWIDPAEVSYRIGENGSICVLYERTNEPEPEEQQQQQQQQQQQQFESCKDSLLLEHSQFSEQIAAFVSS
;
A
#
# COMPACT_ATOMS: atom_id res chain seq x y z
N MET A 1 13.67 2.47 9.14
CA MET A 1 12.99 3.33 8.14
C MET A 1 13.11 2.81 6.72
N ARG A 2 14.32 2.44 6.22
CA ARG A 2 14.49 2.05 4.81
C ARG A 2 13.64 0.83 4.42
N LEU A 3 13.72 -0.25 5.20
CA LEU A 3 13.00 -1.50 4.88
C LEU A 3 11.49 -1.27 4.93
N GLU A 4 11.02 -0.55 5.95
CA GLU A 4 9.61 -0.21 6.15
C GLU A 4 9.05 0.61 4.97
N ILE A 5 9.79 1.64 4.51
CA ILE A 5 9.40 2.42 3.34
C ILE A 5 9.38 1.58 2.07
N VAL A 6 10.40 0.74 1.85
CA VAL A 6 10.49 -0.10 0.65
C VAL A 6 9.35 -1.11 0.61
N SER A 7 9.07 -1.79 1.72
CA SER A 7 7.94 -2.72 1.83
C SER A 7 6.60 -2.04 1.53
N ALA A 8 6.37 -0.86 2.09
CA ALA A 8 5.16 -0.07 1.81
C ALA A 8 5.05 0.34 0.32
N ALA A 9 6.14 0.83 -0.26
CA ALA A 9 6.17 1.24 -1.67
C ALA A 9 5.95 0.04 -2.61
N ASP A 10 6.55 -1.12 -2.31
CA ASP A 10 6.36 -2.35 -3.06
C ASP A 10 4.91 -2.83 -3.03
N PHE A 11 4.27 -2.81 -1.85
CA PHE A 11 2.86 -3.16 -1.73
C PHE A 11 1.96 -2.21 -2.53
N LEU A 12 2.18 -0.90 -2.44
CA LEU A 12 1.38 0.08 -3.19
C LEU A 12 1.56 -0.07 -4.71
N VAL A 13 2.79 -0.34 -5.18
CA VAL A 13 3.07 -0.65 -6.58
C VAL A 13 2.41 -1.96 -7.00
N HIS A 14 2.40 -2.96 -6.13
CA HIS A 14 1.72 -4.22 -6.39
C HIS A 14 0.21 -4.01 -6.57
N LEU A 15 -0.44 -3.20 -5.73
CA LEU A 15 -1.87 -2.84 -5.91
C LEU A 15 -2.12 -2.21 -7.28
N LEU A 16 -1.25 -1.30 -7.72
CA LEU A 16 -1.34 -0.69 -9.05
C LEU A 16 -1.12 -1.72 -10.17
N ARG A 17 -0.21 -2.68 -9.98
CA ARG A 17 0.07 -3.75 -10.95
C ARG A 17 -1.12 -4.69 -11.13
N LEU A 18 -1.92 -4.93 -10.08
CA LEU A 18 -3.14 -5.73 -10.18
C LEU A 18 -4.20 -5.12 -11.12
N GLN A 19 -4.15 -3.80 -11.34
CA GLN A 19 -5.01 -3.10 -12.30
C GLN A 19 -4.46 -3.28 -13.73
N THR A 20 -4.73 -4.47 -14.28
CA THR A 20 -4.14 -4.91 -15.55
C THR A 20 -4.32 -3.90 -16.69
N GLY A 21 -3.22 -3.63 -17.41
CA GLY A 21 -3.21 -2.77 -18.60
C GLY A 21 -3.23 -1.26 -18.36
N GLN A 22 -3.30 -0.80 -17.10
CA GLN A 22 -3.43 0.64 -16.79
C GLN A 22 -2.08 1.37 -16.73
N LEU A 23 -1.04 0.73 -16.19
CA LEU A 23 0.31 1.29 -16.07
C LEU A 23 1.36 0.31 -16.59
N SER A 24 2.37 0.82 -17.29
CA SER A 24 3.54 0.03 -17.71
C SER A 24 4.50 -0.25 -16.55
N GLU A 25 5.29 -1.32 -16.64
CA GLU A 25 6.33 -1.63 -15.64
C GLU A 25 7.32 -0.48 -15.43
N ARG A 26 7.62 0.28 -16.50
CA ARG A 26 8.46 1.48 -16.38
C ARG A 26 7.78 2.57 -15.54
N GLN A 27 6.47 2.80 -15.71
CA GLN A 27 5.74 3.77 -14.89
C GLN A 27 5.65 3.32 -13.43
N LEU A 28 5.44 2.02 -13.20
CA LEU A 28 5.42 1.43 -11.86
C LEU A 28 6.77 1.62 -11.15
N GLU A 29 7.89 1.36 -11.83
CA GLU A 29 9.23 1.54 -11.25
C GLU A 29 9.55 3.02 -10.98
N MET A 30 9.21 3.91 -11.92
CA MET A 30 9.37 5.36 -11.70
C MET A 30 8.55 5.83 -10.51
N PHE A 31 7.28 5.40 -10.41
CA PHE A 31 6.41 5.72 -9.28
C PHE A 31 6.97 5.19 -7.96
N LYS A 32 7.43 3.93 -7.92
CA LYS A 32 8.08 3.32 -6.74
C LYS A 32 9.25 4.16 -6.24
N SER A 33 10.14 4.55 -7.15
CA SER A 33 11.32 5.37 -6.84
C SER A 33 10.93 6.74 -6.30
N SER A 34 9.98 7.41 -6.96
CA SER A 34 9.44 8.70 -6.52
C SER A 34 8.79 8.62 -5.14
N LEU A 35 7.92 7.62 -4.91
CA LEU A 35 7.24 7.41 -3.64
C LEU A 35 8.21 7.17 -2.48
N THR A 36 9.22 6.32 -2.73
CA THR A 36 10.29 6.04 -1.74
C THR A 36 10.99 7.32 -1.30
N GLU A 37 11.33 8.21 -2.25
CA GLU A 37 12.03 9.46 -1.93
C GLU A 37 11.12 10.46 -1.20
N VAL A 38 9.86 10.61 -1.61
CA VAL A 38 8.88 11.48 -0.93
C VAL A 38 8.67 11.02 0.52
N LEU A 39 8.49 9.72 0.75
CA LEU A 39 8.34 9.15 2.09
C LEU A 39 9.60 9.37 2.94
N ARG A 40 10.78 9.09 2.37
CA ARG A 40 12.07 9.28 3.06
C ARG A 40 12.27 10.72 3.50
N HIS A 41 11.90 11.68 2.66
CA HIS A 41 11.98 13.09 3.01
C HIS A 41 10.97 13.46 4.10
N ARG A 42 9.70 13.06 3.92
CA ARG A 42 8.61 13.42 4.81
C ARG A 42 8.79 12.87 6.24
N TYR A 43 9.36 11.68 6.37
CA TYR A 43 9.46 10.99 7.67
C TYR A 43 10.72 11.32 8.46
N ARG A 44 11.69 12.03 7.87
CA ARG A 44 13.02 12.31 8.44
C ARG A 44 12.96 12.77 9.91
N ASP A 45 12.14 13.76 10.21
CA ASP A 45 12.04 14.36 11.56
C ASP A 45 10.87 13.79 12.38
N HIS A 46 10.19 12.78 11.83
CA HIS A 46 9.01 12.15 12.41
C HIS A 46 9.21 10.64 12.54
N TRP A 47 10.44 10.16 12.69
CA TRP A 47 10.78 8.75 12.84
C TRP A 47 11.44 8.49 14.20
N PHE A 48 10.74 7.77 15.10
CA PHE A 48 11.19 7.56 16.48
C PHE A 48 11.29 6.06 16.80
N PRO A 49 12.44 5.40 16.53
CA PRO A 49 12.60 3.96 16.76
C PRO A 49 12.27 3.51 18.19
N ASP A 50 12.63 4.31 19.19
CA ASP A 50 12.38 3.97 20.61
C ASP A 50 10.92 4.16 21.02
N ARG A 51 10.11 4.84 20.19
CA ARG A 51 8.68 5.08 20.42
C ARG A 51 7.93 4.94 19.09
N PRO A 52 7.75 3.71 18.55
CA PRO A 52 7.21 3.50 17.21
C PRO A 52 5.89 4.24 16.94
N ASN A 53 4.98 4.22 17.92
CA ASN A 53 3.66 4.86 17.82
C ASN A 53 3.73 6.40 17.76
N ARG A 54 4.84 7.02 18.19
CA ARG A 54 5.00 8.48 18.13
C ARG A 54 5.06 8.90 16.66
N GLY A 55 4.12 9.74 16.24
CA GLY A 55 4.05 10.23 14.86
C GLY A 55 3.44 9.25 13.85
N SER A 56 2.92 8.09 14.28
CA SER A 56 2.28 7.11 13.39
C SER A 56 1.16 7.74 12.55
N GLY A 57 0.28 8.54 13.16
CA GLY A 57 -0.76 9.27 12.41
C GLY A 57 -0.25 10.27 11.36
N TYR A 58 0.95 10.83 11.54
CA TYR A 58 1.58 11.71 10.55
C TYR A 58 2.17 10.93 9.37
N ARG A 59 2.67 9.72 9.65
CA ARG A 59 3.23 8.77 8.67
C ARG A 59 2.17 7.85 8.05
N CYS A 60 0.93 7.93 8.51
CA CYS A 60 -0.17 7.16 7.95
C CYS A 60 -0.43 7.61 6.52
N ILE A 61 -0.53 6.65 5.60
CA ILE A 61 -1.06 6.87 4.25
C ILE A 61 -2.55 6.53 4.30
N ARG A 62 -3.42 7.44 3.84
CA ARG A 62 -4.87 7.19 3.84
C ARG A 62 -5.53 7.61 2.54
N ILE A 63 -6.24 6.68 1.93
CA ILE A 63 -7.18 6.90 0.84
C ILE A 63 -8.58 6.62 1.39
N ASN A 64 -9.43 7.64 1.42
CA ASN A 64 -10.86 7.54 1.76
C ASN A 64 -11.57 8.77 1.18
N GLY A 65 -12.25 8.59 0.05
CA GLY A 65 -12.88 9.67 -0.73
C GLY A 65 -11.93 10.70 -1.34
N LYS A 66 -10.69 10.76 -0.87
CA LYS A 66 -9.60 11.62 -1.35
C LYS A 66 -8.29 10.84 -1.36
N MET A 67 -7.43 11.18 -2.33
CA MET A 67 -6.10 10.61 -2.45
C MET A 67 -5.17 11.16 -1.36
N ASP A 68 -4.32 10.29 -0.81
CA ASP A 68 -3.25 10.71 0.09
C ASP A 68 -2.29 11.71 -0.61
N PRO A 69 -1.96 12.86 0.00
CA PRO A 69 -1.06 13.84 -0.61
C PRO A 69 0.32 13.30 -0.97
N VAL A 70 0.84 12.32 -0.23
CA VAL A 70 2.14 11.68 -0.52
C VAL A 70 2.07 10.87 -1.80
N ILE A 71 1.01 10.05 -1.96
CA ILE A 71 0.77 9.29 -3.18
C ILE A 71 0.55 10.21 -4.36
N ALA A 72 -0.28 11.26 -4.19
CA ALA A 72 -0.53 12.24 -5.24
C ALA A 72 0.74 12.97 -5.69
N GLN A 73 1.59 13.39 -4.75
CA GLN A 73 2.86 14.03 -5.05
C GLN A 73 3.83 13.07 -5.78
N ALA A 74 3.94 11.83 -5.30
CA ALA A 74 4.79 10.83 -5.91
C ALA A 74 4.39 10.54 -7.37
N GLY A 75 3.08 10.46 -7.62
CA GLY A 75 2.49 10.32 -8.96
C GLY A 75 2.79 11.51 -9.85
N ALA A 76 2.54 12.72 -9.36
CA ALA A 76 2.76 13.96 -10.12
C ALA A 76 4.22 14.10 -10.59
N ASN A 77 5.19 13.75 -9.73
CA ASN A 77 6.63 13.79 -10.07
C ASN A 77 7.00 12.93 -11.29
N VAL A 78 6.20 11.90 -11.59
CA VAL A 78 6.45 10.95 -12.70
C VAL A 78 5.37 11.04 -13.79
N GLY A 79 4.56 12.11 -13.78
CA GLY A 79 3.56 12.38 -14.80
C GLY A 79 2.27 11.54 -14.67
N LEU A 80 2.00 10.93 -13.52
CA LEU A 80 0.74 10.24 -13.26
C LEU A 80 -0.29 11.20 -12.65
N LEU A 81 -1.47 11.25 -13.27
CA LEU A 81 -2.56 12.10 -12.79
C LEU A 81 -3.13 11.54 -11.47
N PRO A 82 -3.38 12.39 -10.46
CA PRO A 82 -3.98 11.94 -9.19
C PRO A 82 -5.34 11.24 -9.37
N THR A 83 -6.14 11.67 -10.36
CA THR A 83 -7.43 11.05 -10.68
C THR A 83 -7.27 9.62 -11.19
N VAL A 84 -6.27 9.37 -12.04
CA VAL A 84 -5.93 8.03 -12.52
C VAL A 84 -5.49 7.17 -11.34
N LEU A 85 -4.54 7.62 -10.52
CA LEU A 85 -4.12 6.87 -9.32
C LEU A 85 -5.29 6.57 -8.38
N HIS A 86 -6.22 7.51 -8.19
CA HIS A 86 -7.40 7.30 -7.35
C HIS A 86 -8.36 6.25 -7.92
N SER A 87 -8.46 6.09 -9.23
CA SER A 87 -9.24 5.01 -9.84
C SER A 87 -8.56 3.63 -9.75
N LEU A 88 -7.25 3.58 -9.51
CA LEU A 88 -6.47 2.35 -9.50
C LEU A 88 -6.23 1.78 -8.09
N PHE A 89 -6.25 2.63 -7.06
CA PHE A 89 -6.17 2.19 -5.68
C PHE A 89 -7.55 1.81 -5.12
N PRO A 90 -7.61 0.96 -4.06
CA PRO A 90 -8.83 0.75 -3.31
C PRO A 90 -9.43 2.08 -2.82
N SER A 91 -10.76 2.19 -2.84
CA SER A 91 -11.48 3.39 -2.38
C SER A 91 -11.20 3.73 -0.92
N GLU A 92 -10.92 2.69 -0.11
CA GLU A 92 -10.62 2.78 1.31
C GLU A 92 -9.36 1.98 1.62
N LEU A 93 -8.24 2.69 1.82
CA LEU A 93 -6.97 2.12 2.23
C LEU A 93 -6.40 2.96 3.37
N THR A 94 -5.97 2.31 4.44
CA THR A 94 -5.18 2.93 5.50
C THR A 94 -3.92 2.11 5.70
N MET A 95 -2.75 2.73 5.68
CA MET A 95 -1.47 2.06 5.91
C MET A 95 -0.65 2.84 6.94
N TRP A 96 -0.12 2.12 7.91
CA TRP A 96 0.80 2.62 8.93
C TRP A 96 2.22 2.17 8.59
N ILE A 97 3.13 3.13 8.51
CA ILE A 97 4.56 2.88 8.21
C ILE A 97 5.33 3.35 9.43
N ASP A 98 5.57 2.42 10.35
CA ASP A 98 6.11 2.69 11.67
C ASP A 98 7.46 1.99 11.87
N PRO A 99 8.30 2.46 12.81
CA PRO A 99 9.52 1.75 13.13
C PRO A 99 9.26 0.29 13.49
N ALA A 100 9.94 -0.62 12.79
CA ALA A 100 9.81 -2.08 12.94
C ALA A 100 8.49 -2.71 12.48
N GLU A 101 7.51 -1.95 11.98
CA GLU A 101 6.25 -2.52 11.50
C GLU A 101 5.66 -1.71 10.32
N VAL A 102 5.15 -2.42 9.31
CA VAL A 102 4.24 -1.85 8.32
C VAL A 102 2.97 -2.68 8.36
N SER A 103 1.84 -2.02 8.56
CA SER A 103 0.53 -2.66 8.58
C SER A 103 -0.47 -1.85 7.77
N TYR A 104 -1.54 -2.51 7.32
CA TYR A 104 -2.55 -1.88 6.49
C TYR A 104 -3.94 -2.43 6.76
N ARG A 105 -4.94 -1.69 6.32
CA ARG A 105 -6.36 -2.08 6.30
C ARG A 105 -6.97 -1.60 4.99
N ILE A 106 -7.77 -2.47 4.37
CA ILE A 106 -8.58 -2.17 3.20
C ILE A 106 -10.05 -2.22 3.61
N GLY A 107 -10.83 -1.19 3.27
CA GLY A 107 -12.19 -1.01 3.76
C GLY A 107 -12.25 -0.44 5.18
N GLU A 108 -13.33 0.29 5.50
CA GLU A 108 -13.57 0.83 6.85
C GLU A 108 -13.69 -0.27 7.92
N ASN A 109 -14.29 -1.41 7.55
CA ASN A 109 -14.49 -2.57 8.44
C ASN A 109 -13.48 -3.71 8.22
N GLY A 110 -12.42 -3.46 7.44
CA GLY A 110 -11.40 -4.48 7.16
C GLY A 110 -10.57 -4.85 8.39
N SER A 111 -10.01 -6.06 8.36
CA SER A 111 -8.99 -6.48 9.32
C SER A 111 -7.69 -5.73 9.08
N ILE A 112 -6.92 -5.53 10.14
CA ILE A 112 -5.54 -5.03 10.03
C ILE A 112 -4.64 -6.20 9.67
N CYS A 113 -3.84 -6.04 8.62
CA CYS A 113 -2.85 -7.01 8.18
C CYS A 113 -1.45 -6.44 8.33
N VAL A 114 -0.52 -7.25 8.85
CA VAL A 114 0.89 -6.89 8.97
C VAL A 114 1.60 -7.27 7.68
N LEU A 115 2.19 -6.28 7.02
CA LEU A 115 2.96 -6.41 5.78
C LEU A 115 4.45 -6.63 6.06
N TYR A 116 4.97 -5.96 7.08
CA TYR A 116 6.36 -6.08 7.51
C TYR A 116 6.40 -6.01 9.03
N GLU A 117 7.20 -6.88 9.64
CA GLU A 117 7.53 -6.80 11.05
C GLU A 117 9.02 -7.15 11.20
N ARG A 118 9.76 -6.35 11.96
CA ARG A 118 11.15 -6.68 12.28
C ARG A 118 11.15 -7.69 13.42
N THR A 119 11.49 -8.94 13.12
CA THR A 119 11.84 -9.92 14.14
C THR A 119 13.23 -9.58 14.71
N ASN A 120 13.36 -9.61 16.04
CA ASN A 120 14.63 -9.38 16.73
C ASN A 120 15.44 -10.68 16.93
N GLU A 121 14.97 -11.79 16.37
CA GLU A 121 15.60 -13.11 16.45
C GLU A 121 16.54 -13.30 15.23
N PRO A 122 17.78 -13.79 15.40
CA PRO A 122 18.57 -14.26 14.27
C PRO A 122 17.94 -15.56 13.75
N GLU A 123 16.99 -15.45 12.81
CA GLU A 123 16.25 -16.61 12.33
C GLU A 123 17.01 -17.44 11.27
N PRO A 124 17.06 -18.78 11.41
CA PRO A 124 17.59 -19.69 10.40
C PRO A 124 16.76 -19.65 9.10
N GLU A 125 17.44 -19.85 7.96
CA GLU A 125 16.94 -19.64 6.58
C GLU A 125 15.61 -20.35 6.23
N GLU A 126 15.25 -21.43 6.94
CA GLU A 126 14.01 -22.19 6.72
C GLU A 126 12.75 -21.45 7.20
N GLN A 127 12.84 -20.59 8.22
CA GLN A 127 11.69 -19.83 8.74
C GLN A 127 11.36 -18.62 7.86
N GLN A 128 12.36 -18.05 7.17
CA GLN A 128 12.16 -16.95 6.22
C GLN A 128 11.29 -17.37 5.02
N GLN A 129 11.44 -18.61 4.54
CA GLN A 129 10.60 -19.13 3.45
C GLN A 129 9.14 -19.35 3.90
N GLN A 130 8.92 -19.78 5.14
CA GLN A 130 7.57 -19.97 5.69
C GLN A 130 6.88 -18.64 5.96
N GLN A 131 7.58 -17.62 6.48
CA GLN A 131 7.01 -16.28 6.65
C GLN A 131 6.68 -15.62 5.32
N GLN A 132 7.52 -15.77 4.29
CA GLN A 132 7.19 -15.30 2.94
C GLN A 132 5.93 -15.99 2.40
N GLN A 133 5.80 -17.31 2.59
CA GLN A 133 4.59 -18.03 2.17
C GLN A 133 3.35 -17.60 2.95
N GLN A 134 3.44 -17.37 4.27
CA GLN A 134 2.31 -16.87 5.06
C GLN A 134 1.90 -15.46 4.69
N GLN A 135 2.85 -14.53 4.50
CA GLN A 135 2.56 -13.19 3.99
C GLN A 135 1.89 -13.25 2.62
N GLN A 136 2.34 -14.15 1.74
CA GLN A 136 1.78 -14.32 0.41
C GLN A 136 0.35 -14.91 0.45
N GLN A 137 0.08 -15.86 1.35
CA GLN A 137 -1.27 -16.42 1.55
C GLN A 137 -2.23 -15.42 2.17
N GLN A 138 -1.80 -14.67 3.19
CA GLN A 138 -2.61 -13.64 3.84
C GLN A 138 -2.91 -12.49 2.86
N PHE A 139 -1.94 -12.16 2.00
CA PHE A 139 -2.13 -11.24 0.90
C PHE A 139 -3.13 -11.75 -0.14
N GLU A 140 -3.04 -13.01 -0.60
CA GLU A 140 -4.00 -13.58 -1.56
C GLU A 140 -5.42 -13.64 -0.98
N SER A 141 -5.58 -13.95 0.31
CA SER A 141 -6.88 -13.88 0.99
C SER A 141 -7.48 -12.46 0.99
N CYS A 142 -6.65 -11.41 1.08
CA CYS A 142 -7.11 -10.02 1.00
C CYS A 142 -7.40 -9.59 -0.45
N LYS A 143 -6.67 -10.16 -1.41
CA LYS A 143 -6.86 -9.91 -2.85
C LYS A 143 -8.17 -10.49 -3.37
N ASP A 144 -8.59 -11.66 -2.90
CA ASP A 144 -9.90 -12.23 -3.25
C ASP A 144 -11.04 -11.31 -2.78
N SER A 145 -10.89 -10.70 -1.60
CA SER A 145 -11.84 -9.74 -1.07
C SER A 145 -11.89 -8.44 -1.91
N LEU A 146 -10.73 -7.93 -2.33
CA LEU A 146 -10.62 -6.79 -3.26
C LEU A 146 -11.24 -7.08 -4.64
N LEU A 147 -11.00 -8.27 -5.19
CA LEU A 147 -11.54 -8.66 -6.51
C LEU A 147 -13.06 -8.85 -6.45
N LEU A 148 -13.59 -9.36 -5.35
CA LEU A 148 -15.04 -9.48 -5.11
C LEU A 148 -15.72 -8.11 -5.00
N GLU A 149 -15.13 -7.15 -4.29
CA GLU A 149 -15.65 -5.77 -4.23
C GLU A 149 -15.61 -5.09 -5.60
N HIS A 150 -14.53 -5.25 -6.37
CA HIS A 150 -14.42 -4.71 -7.72
C HIS A 150 -15.41 -5.36 -8.70
N SER A 151 -15.63 -6.67 -8.61
CA SER A 151 -16.64 -7.40 -9.40
C SER A 151 -18.05 -6.87 -9.11
N GLN A 152 -18.43 -6.76 -7.83
CA GLN A 152 -19.75 -6.26 -7.44
C GLN A 152 -19.97 -4.80 -7.85
N PHE A 153 -18.93 -3.96 -7.77
CA PHE A 153 -18.99 -2.57 -8.21
C PHE A 153 -19.15 -2.45 -9.74
N SER A 154 -18.47 -3.30 -10.51
CA SER A 154 -18.58 -3.33 -11.98
C SER A 154 -19.96 -3.80 -12.46
N GLU A 155 -20.57 -4.78 -11.79
CA GLU A 155 -21.93 -5.25 -12.09
C GLU A 155 -23.00 -4.20 -11.74
N GLN A 156 -22.83 -3.46 -10.64
CA GLN A 156 -23.74 -2.38 -10.27
C GLN A 156 -23.70 -1.20 -11.26
N ILE A 157 -22.53 -0.86 -11.80
CA ILE A 157 -22.42 0.15 -12.87
C ILE A 157 -23.05 -0.36 -14.17
N ALA A 158 -22.82 -1.61 -14.56
CA ALA A 158 -23.40 -2.19 -15.77
C ALA A 158 -24.95 -2.25 -15.70
N ALA A 159 -25.51 -2.52 -14.52
CA ALA A 159 -26.96 -2.50 -14.29
C ALA A 159 -27.56 -1.08 -14.37
N PHE A 160 -26.82 -0.06 -13.91
CA PHE A 160 -27.26 1.34 -13.95
C PHE A 160 -27.20 1.96 -15.35
N VAL A 161 -26.24 1.55 -16.19
CA VAL A 161 -26.10 2.04 -17.58
C VAL A 161 -27.05 1.34 -18.55
N SER A 162 -27.63 0.21 -18.15
CA SER A 162 -28.59 -0.58 -18.95
C SER A 162 -30.07 -0.30 -18.60
N SER A 163 -30.34 0.71 -17.77
CA SER A 163 -31.68 1.18 -17.37
C SER A 163 -31.94 2.59 -17.88
#